data_AF-A0A847I8S9-F1
#
_entry.id   AF-A0A847I8S9-F1
#
_cell.length_a   1.000
_cell.length_b   1.000
_cell.length_c   1.000
_cell.angle_alpha   90.00
_cell.angle_beta   90.00
_cell.angle_gamma   90.00
#
_symmetry.space_group_name_H-M   'P 1'
#
loop_
_entity.id
_entity.type
_entity.pdbx_description
1 polymer ?
#
loop_
_entity_poly.entity_id
_entity_poly.type
_entity_poly.pdbx_seq_one_letter_code
_entity_poly.pdbx_strand_id
1 'polypeptide(L)'
;MENALTEIVVLFGAALLAAWLMRILRAPAILGFLIAGILIGPSGFNLIAQQDVRFFAELGLVLLLFVVGLELSVTPLVRSGPRLLLGAVLQLGVTALLGAVLLYAFGLTGLLPAVILGSAAAISSTPVMINYFSDRGQTDSPASVTSTIISLVQDIGSILVLVLLPLLA
;
A
#
# COMPACT_ATOMS: atom_id res chain seq x y z
N MET A 1 2.77 25.60 21.38
CA MET A 1 2.46 24.25 21.92
C MET A 1 0.95 23.97 21.94
N GLU A 2 0.08 24.95 22.22
CA GLU A 2 -1.39 24.76 22.21
C GLU A 2 -1.96 24.31 20.83
N ASN A 3 -1.42 24.82 19.72
CA ASN A 3 -1.86 24.39 18.38
C ASN A 3 -1.51 22.93 18.06
N ALA A 4 -0.30 22.49 18.44
CA ALA A 4 0.15 21.12 18.17
C ALA A 4 -0.70 20.06 18.90
N LEU A 5 -1.10 20.32 20.14
CA LEU A 5 -2.00 19.43 20.87
C LEU A 5 -3.38 19.37 20.20
N THR A 6 -3.88 20.52 19.74
CA THR A 6 -5.17 20.60 19.04
C THR A 6 -5.12 19.83 17.72
N GLU A 7 -4.07 19.98 16.93
CA GLU A 7 -3.85 19.25 15.68
C GLU A 7 -3.79 17.75 15.90
N ILE A 8 -3.06 17.29 16.93
CA ILE A 8 -3.02 15.86 17.32
C ILE A 8 -4.43 15.37 17.69
N VAL A 9 -5.17 16.12 18.51
CA VAL A 9 -6.52 15.74 18.92
C VAL A 9 -7.46 15.66 17.73
N VAL A 10 -7.42 16.63 16.81
CA VAL A 10 -8.24 16.62 15.60
C VAL A 10 -7.85 15.47 14.68
N LEU A 11 -6.55 15.24 14.45
CA LEU A 11 -6.03 14.19 13.58
C LEU A 11 -6.42 12.80 14.08
N PHE A 12 -6.06 12.47 15.34
CA PHE A 12 -6.34 11.17 15.93
C PHE A 12 -7.82 10.99 16.23
N GLY A 13 -8.53 12.05 16.63
CA GLY A 13 -9.98 12.02 16.85
C GLY A 13 -10.75 11.72 15.56
N ALA A 14 -10.40 12.40 14.46
CA ALA A 14 -11.00 12.13 13.15
C ALA A 14 -10.66 10.72 12.66
N ALA A 15 -9.41 10.26 12.82
CA ALA A 15 -9.00 8.91 12.48
C ALA A 15 -9.78 7.85 13.28
N LEU A 16 -9.94 8.04 14.59
CA LEU A 16 -10.69 7.14 15.46
C LEU A 16 -12.17 7.05 15.07
N LEU A 17 -12.81 8.20 14.85
CA LEU A 17 -14.21 8.26 14.40
C LEU A 17 -14.39 7.57 13.04
N ALA A 18 -13.47 7.80 12.10
CA ALA A 18 -13.53 7.17 10.79
C ALA A 18 -13.31 5.67 10.86
N ALA A 19 -12.35 5.19 11.66
CA ALA A 19 -12.14 3.75 11.89
C ALA A 19 -13.36 3.10 12.53
N TRP A 20 -13.97 3.75 13.53
CA TRP A 20 -15.18 3.27 14.18
C TRP A 20 -16.35 3.17 13.18
N LEU A 21 -16.53 4.18 12.33
CA LEU A 21 -17.56 4.17 11.30
C LEU A 21 -17.32 3.06 10.26
N MET A 22 -16.09 2.90 9.78
CA MET A 22 -15.73 1.82 8.84
C MET A 22 -15.96 0.45 9.44
N ARG A 23 -15.68 0.28 10.74
CA ARG A 23 -15.95 -0.96 11.46
C ARG A 23 -17.45 -1.30 11.49
N ILE A 24 -18.33 -0.31 11.70
CA ILE A 24 -19.79 -0.51 11.64
C ILE A 24 -20.22 -0.91 10.23
N LEU A 25 -19.64 -0.26 9.22
CA LEU A 25 -19.90 -0.54 7.80
C LEU A 25 -19.26 -1.84 7.31
N ARG A 26 -18.47 -2.53 8.15
CA ARG A 26 -17.66 -3.72 7.78
C ARG A 26 -16.72 -3.46 6.60
N ALA A 27 -16.21 -2.24 6.52
CA ALA A 27 -15.24 -1.80 5.51
C ALA A 27 -13.83 -1.70 6.13
N PRO A 28 -12.77 -1.83 5.33
CA PRO A 28 -11.39 -1.65 5.79
C PRO A 28 -11.19 -0.25 6.39
N ALA A 29 -10.57 -0.17 7.56
CA ALA A 29 -10.36 1.10 8.29
C ALA A 29 -9.57 2.14 7.46
N ILE A 30 -8.69 1.69 6.56
CA ILE A 30 -7.88 2.57 5.71
C ILE A 30 -8.72 3.49 4.81
N LEU A 31 -9.90 3.03 4.36
CA LEU A 31 -10.84 3.86 3.62
C LEU A 31 -11.33 5.03 4.48
N GLY A 32 -11.58 4.76 5.76
CA GLY A 32 -11.95 5.77 6.75
C GLY A 32 -10.84 6.80 6.95
N PHE A 33 -9.59 6.36 7.09
CA PHE A 33 -8.46 7.27 7.24
C PHE A 33 -8.27 8.18 6.01
N LEU A 34 -8.44 7.65 4.80
CA LEU A 34 -8.38 8.44 3.56
C LEU A 34 -9.50 9.49 3.51
N ILE A 35 -10.73 9.09 3.80
CA ILE A 35 -11.89 10.01 3.84
C ILE A 35 -11.68 11.09 4.91
N ALA A 36 -11.23 10.70 6.11
CA ALA A 36 -10.95 11.63 7.19
C ALA A 36 -9.87 12.63 6.77
N GLY A 37 -8.77 12.18 6.14
CA GLY A 37 -7.71 13.05 5.63
C GLY A 37 -8.19 14.04 4.58
N ILE A 38 -9.06 13.61 3.65
CA ILE A 38 -9.70 14.51 2.66
C ILE A 38 -10.58 15.55 3.36
N LEU A 39 -11.36 15.13 4.35
CA LEU A 39 -12.29 16.01 5.07
C LEU A 39 -11.58 17.01 5.98
N ILE A 40 -10.57 16.61 6.76
CA ILE A 40 -9.91 17.50 7.72
C ILE A 40 -8.74 18.28 7.10
N GLY A 41 -8.21 17.81 5.97
CA GLY A 41 -7.11 18.45 5.26
C GLY A 41 -7.55 19.67 4.43
N PRO A 42 -6.61 20.25 3.65
CA PRO A 42 -6.85 21.50 2.91
C PRO A 42 -7.98 21.43 1.88
N SER A 43 -8.24 20.25 1.33
CA SER A 43 -9.31 20.03 0.34
C SER A 43 -10.71 19.97 0.94
N GLY A 44 -10.83 19.86 2.26
CA GLY A 44 -12.09 19.78 2.98
C GLY A 44 -12.31 21.01 3.87
N PHE A 45 -12.33 20.78 5.18
CA PHE A 45 -12.54 21.79 6.22
C PHE A 45 -11.27 22.58 6.57
N ASN A 46 -10.11 22.23 6.01
CA ASN A 46 -8.83 22.90 6.22
C ASN A 46 -8.47 23.07 7.70
N LEU A 47 -8.71 22.02 8.50
CA LEU A 47 -8.46 22.02 9.95
C LEU A 47 -6.99 21.74 10.26
N ILE A 48 -6.27 21.09 9.35
CA ILE A 48 -4.86 20.71 9.51
C ILE A 48 -4.10 21.01 8.21
N ALA A 49 -2.95 21.69 8.30
CA ALA A 49 -2.10 21.91 7.14
C ALA A 49 -1.17 20.72 6.89
N GLN A 50 -0.77 20.54 5.62
CA GLN A 50 0.04 19.39 5.21
C GLN A 50 1.41 19.35 5.91
N GLN A 51 2.00 20.51 6.20
CA GLN A 51 3.28 20.62 6.90
C GLN A 51 3.24 20.13 8.35
N ASP A 52 2.09 20.25 9.02
CA ASP A 52 1.95 19.95 10.44
C ASP A 52 1.93 18.44 10.70
N VAL A 53 1.45 17.67 9.71
CA VAL A 53 1.37 16.19 9.77
C VAL A 53 2.65 15.52 9.27
N ARG A 54 3.51 16.25 8.53
CA ARG A 54 4.66 15.66 7.84
C ARG A 54 5.59 14.89 8.78
N PHE A 55 5.92 15.48 9.93
CA PHE A 55 6.77 14.84 10.93
C PHE A 55 6.16 13.53 11.47
N PHE A 56 4.85 13.53 11.77
CA PHE A 56 4.15 12.34 12.25
C PHE A 56 4.08 11.24 11.17
N ALA A 57 3.89 11.63 9.91
CA ALA A 57 3.88 10.71 8.79
C ALA A 57 5.27 10.05 8.58
N GLU A 58 6.34 10.83 8.67
CA GLU A 58 7.72 10.33 8.56
C GLU A 58 8.06 9.37 9.71
N LEU A 59 7.70 9.69 10.95
CA LEU A 59 7.86 8.76 12.08
C LEU A 59 7.01 7.50 11.90
N GLY A 60 5.75 7.64 11.49
CA GLY A 60 4.86 6.51 11.22
C GLY A 60 5.42 5.57 10.15
N LEU A 61 6.03 6.12 9.09
CA LEU A 61 6.71 5.36 8.04
C LEU A 61 7.91 4.60 8.60
N VAL A 62 8.78 5.25 9.39
CA VAL A 62 9.96 4.59 9.99
C VAL A 62 9.54 3.43 10.90
N LEU A 63 8.54 3.65 11.75
CA LEU A 63 7.99 2.61 12.63
C LEU A 63 7.37 1.46 11.83
N LEU A 64 6.61 1.78 10.77
CA LEU A 64 6.02 0.78 9.88
C LEU A 64 7.10 -0.09 9.22
N LEU A 65 8.14 0.52 8.66
CA LEU A 65 9.25 -0.22 8.04
C LEU A 65 9.99 -1.10 9.04
N PHE A 66 10.09 -0.66 10.30
CA PHE A 66 10.67 -1.48 11.36
C PHE A 66 9.80 -2.69 11.71
N VAL A 67 8.48 -2.49 11.85
CA VAL A 67 7.51 -3.58 12.08
C VAL A 67 7.54 -4.58 10.93
N VAL A 68 7.52 -4.11 9.68
CA VAL A 68 7.66 -4.97 8.50
C VAL A 68 8.95 -5.80 8.62
N GLY A 69 10.08 -5.17 8.96
CA GLY A 69 11.34 -5.88 9.19
C GLY A 69 11.28 -6.95 10.29
N LEU A 70 10.50 -6.74 11.35
CA LEU A 70 10.30 -7.71 12.44
C LEU A 70 9.36 -8.87 12.04
N GLU A 71 8.39 -8.61 11.16
CA GLU A 71 7.44 -9.62 10.64
C GLU A 71 8.06 -10.51 9.56
N LEU A 72 9.18 -10.09 8.96
CA LEU A 72 9.91 -10.87 7.97
C LEU A 72 10.59 -12.09 8.60
N SER A 73 9.83 -13.19 8.64
CA SER A 73 10.39 -14.51 8.87
C SER A 73 11.11 -15.01 7.60
N VAL A 74 12.42 -15.21 7.69
CA VAL A 74 13.23 -15.77 6.58
C VAL A 74 12.92 -17.25 6.37
N THR A 75 12.38 -17.94 7.39
CA THR A 75 12.19 -19.39 7.38
C THR A 75 11.17 -19.90 6.34
N PRO A 76 9.97 -19.29 6.18
CA PRO A 76 9.03 -19.67 5.12
C PRO A 76 9.55 -19.34 3.72
N LEU A 77 10.28 -18.22 3.57
CA LEU A 77 10.96 -17.81 2.35
C LEU A 77 12.03 -18.84 1.93
N VAL A 78 12.75 -19.46 2.84
CA VAL A 78 13.77 -20.46 2.49
C VAL A 78 13.16 -21.82 2.15
N ARG A 79 12.10 -22.25 2.86
CA ARG A 79 11.48 -23.59 2.65
C ARG A 79 10.55 -23.66 1.45
N SER A 80 9.77 -22.63 1.20
CA SER A 80 8.76 -22.56 0.13
C SER A 80 9.15 -21.55 -0.97
N GLY A 81 10.33 -20.92 -0.84
CA GLY A 81 10.82 -19.81 -1.63
C GLY A 81 10.71 -19.97 -3.13
N PRO A 82 11.29 -21.01 -3.74
CA PRO A 82 11.35 -21.08 -5.21
C PRO A 82 9.98 -21.07 -5.87
N ARG A 83 8.98 -21.75 -5.27
CA ARG A 83 7.61 -21.80 -5.81
C ARG A 83 6.87 -20.50 -5.60
N LEU A 84 7.03 -19.87 -4.44
CA LEU A 84 6.38 -18.60 -4.11
C LEU A 84 6.99 -17.42 -4.88
N LEU A 85 8.32 -17.42 -5.05
CA LEU A 85 9.05 -16.46 -5.88
C LEU A 85 8.62 -16.58 -7.34
N LEU A 86 8.53 -17.81 -7.87
CA LEU A 86 8.03 -18.03 -9.22
C LEU A 86 6.59 -17.55 -9.36
N GLY A 87 5.74 -17.83 -8.38
CA GLY A 87 4.36 -17.32 -8.33
C GLY A 87 4.29 -15.79 -8.35
N ALA A 88 5.14 -15.11 -7.56
CA ALA A 88 5.20 -13.66 -7.51
C ALA A 88 5.66 -13.05 -8.84
N VAL A 89 6.73 -13.59 -9.43
CA VAL A 89 7.26 -13.11 -10.73
C VAL A 89 6.25 -13.35 -11.85
N LEU A 90 5.62 -14.53 -11.89
CA LEU A 90 4.59 -14.84 -12.87
C LEU A 90 3.36 -13.93 -12.70
N GLN A 91 2.88 -13.76 -11.48
CA GLN A 91 1.74 -12.89 -11.21
C GLN A 91 2.05 -11.45 -11.65
N LEU A 92 3.17 -10.86 -11.20
CA LEU A 92 3.64 -9.54 -11.62
C LEU A 92 3.73 -9.41 -13.14
N GLY A 93 4.47 -10.32 -13.78
CA GLY A 93 4.72 -10.28 -15.22
C GLY A 93 3.45 -10.43 -16.05
N VAL A 94 2.55 -11.33 -15.67
CA VAL A 94 1.28 -11.54 -16.35
C VAL A 94 0.37 -10.32 -16.20
N THR A 95 0.20 -9.77 -14.99
CA THR A 95 -0.62 -8.56 -14.80
C THR A 95 -0.04 -7.35 -15.52
N ALA A 96 1.28 -7.18 -15.49
CA ALA A 96 1.95 -6.09 -16.18
C ALA A 96 1.78 -6.19 -17.71
N LEU A 97 2.00 -7.39 -18.25
CA LEU A 97 1.83 -7.67 -19.67
C LEU A 97 0.38 -7.46 -20.11
N LEU A 98 -0.59 -8.01 -19.37
CA LEU A 98 -2.00 -7.83 -19.69
C LEU A 98 -2.40 -6.36 -19.65
N GLY A 99 -1.99 -5.62 -18.63
CA GLY A 99 -2.24 -4.18 -18.53
C GLY A 99 -1.65 -3.42 -19.73
N ALA A 100 -0.40 -3.70 -20.09
CA ALA A 100 0.27 -3.06 -21.22
C ALA A 100 -0.39 -3.40 -22.56
N VAL A 101 -0.73 -4.68 -22.79
CA VAL A 101 -1.41 -5.15 -24.00
C VAL A 101 -2.77 -4.48 -24.13
N LEU A 102 -3.56 -4.40 -23.05
CA LEU A 102 -4.86 -3.75 -23.08
C LEU A 102 -4.70 -2.25 -23.42
N LEU A 103 -3.83 -1.53 -22.72
CA LEU A 103 -3.61 -0.10 -22.96
C LEU A 103 -3.16 0.20 -24.40
N TYR A 104 -2.26 -0.63 -24.94
CA TYR A 104 -1.79 -0.49 -26.31
C TYR A 104 -2.85 -0.88 -27.35
N ALA A 105 -3.55 -2.01 -27.15
CA ALA A 105 -4.56 -2.51 -28.08
C ALA A 105 -5.77 -1.58 -28.20
N PHE A 106 -6.16 -0.91 -27.11
CA PHE A 106 -7.21 0.11 -27.12
C PHE A 106 -6.73 1.48 -27.61
N GLY A 107 -5.46 1.62 -28.02
CA GLY A 107 -4.89 2.87 -28.54
C GLY A 107 -4.85 4.00 -27.51
N LEU A 108 -4.90 3.68 -26.22
CA LEU A 108 -4.95 4.67 -25.13
C LEU A 108 -3.62 5.39 -24.97
N THR A 109 -2.51 4.69 -25.20
CA THR A 109 -1.15 5.22 -25.05
C THR A 109 -0.16 4.55 -26.02
N GLY A 110 1.04 5.15 -26.17
CA GLY A 110 2.16 4.52 -26.87
C GLY A 110 2.72 3.32 -26.10
N LEU A 111 3.57 2.50 -26.76
CA LEU A 111 4.10 1.25 -26.21
C LEU A 111 4.82 1.45 -24.87
N LEU A 112 5.70 2.45 -24.78
CA LEU A 112 6.45 2.72 -23.55
C LEU A 112 5.54 3.14 -22.37
N PRO A 113 4.64 4.14 -22.49
CA PRO A 113 3.67 4.45 -21.43
C PRO A 113 2.74 3.27 -21.10
N ALA A 114 2.35 2.44 -22.07
CA ALA A 114 1.54 1.26 -21.83
C ALA A 114 2.27 0.24 -20.94
N VAL A 115 3.56 0.00 -21.20
CA VAL A 115 4.41 -0.87 -20.36
C VAL A 115 4.52 -0.31 -18.95
N ILE A 116 4.77 0.99 -18.80
CA ILE A 116 4.92 1.66 -17.49
C ILE A 116 3.61 1.59 -16.68
N LEU A 117 2.48 1.89 -17.30
CA LEU A 117 1.18 1.87 -16.63
C LEU A 117 0.71 0.44 -16.33
N GLY A 118 1.02 -0.52 -17.21
CA GLY A 118 0.77 -1.94 -16.99
C GLY A 118 1.54 -2.46 -15.78
N SER A 119 2.85 -2.16 -15.68
CA SER A 119 3.65 -2.56 -14.53
C SER A 119 3.24 -1.84 -13.24
N ALA A 120 2.82 -0.57 -13.31
CA ALA A 120 2.23 0.12 -12.15
C ALA A 120 0.95 -0.56 -11.65
N ALA A 121 0.10 -1.06 -12.55
CA ALA A 121 -1.14 -1.75 -12.19
C ALA A 121 -0.94 -3.17 -11.61
N ALA A 122 0.25 -3.75 -11.77
CA ALA A 122 0.59 -5.09 -11.27
C ALA A 122 0.92 -5.12 -9.76
N ILE A 123 1.19 -3.97 -9.16
CA ILE A 123 1.64 -3.85 -7.76
C ILE A 123 0.42 -3.86 -6.83
N SER A 124 0.47 -4.70 -5.79
CA SER A 124 -0.57 -4.77 -4.74
C SER A 124 -0.14 -4.02 -3.48
N SER A 125 -1.10 -3.61 -2.65
CA SER A 125 -0.80 -2.90 -1.39
C SER A 125 -0.66 -3.85 -0.19
N THR A 126 0.56 -4.01 0.32
CA THR A 126 0.88 -4.87 1.47
C THR A 126 0.10 -4.48 2.74
N PRO A 127 0.06 -3.20 3.17
CA PRO A 127 -0.66 -2.84 4.40
C PRO A 127 -2.17 -3.06 4.31
N VAL A 128 -2.77 -2.82 3.14
CA VAL A 128 -4.21 -3.06 2.92
C VAL A 128 -4.53 -4.54 3.04
N MET A 129 -3.71 -5.40 2.45
CA MET A 129 -3.86 -6.84 2.51
C MET A 129 -3.69 -7.38 3.94
N ILE A 130 -2.65 -6.96 4.67
CA ILE A 130 -2.44 -7.36 6.07
C ILE A 130 -3.64 -6.95 6.93
N ASN A 131 -4.10 -5.70 6.81
CA ASN A 131 -5.29 -5.23 7.52
C ASN A 131 -6.53 -6.08 7.18
N TYR A 132 -6.73 -6.44 5.91
CA TYR A 132 -7.85 -7.27 5.48
C TYR A 132 -7.83 -8.68 6.13
N PHE A 133 -6.67 -9.33 6.22
CA PHE A 133 -6.55 -10.62 6.90
C PHE A 133 -6.66 -10.46 8.42
N SER A 134 -6.13 -9.38 8.99
CA SER A 134 -6.23 -9.04 10.42
C SER A 134 -7.67 -8.81 10.87
N ASP A 135 -8.44 -8.03 10.12
CA ASP A 135 -9.87 -7.76 10.40
C ASP A 135 -10.74 -9.03 10.45
N ARG A 136 -10.26 -10.12 9.86
CA ARG A 136 -10.93 -11.43 9.85
C ARG A 136 -10.29 -12.47 10.77
N GLY A 137 -9.23 -12.13 11.50
CA GLY A 137 -8.46 -13.07 12.31
C GLY A 137 -7.79 -14.17 11.50
N GLN A 138 -7.39 -13.88 10.25
CA GLN A 138 -6.82 -14.84 9.29
C GLN A 138 -5.34 -14.54 8.95
N THR A 139 -4.63 -13.85 9.84
CA THR A 139 -3.22 -13.43 9.65
C THR A 139 -2.28 -14.60 9.40
N ASP A 140 -2.53 -15.75 10.02
CA ASP A 140 -1.67 -16.94 9.91
C ASP A 140 -2.16 -17.94 8.86
N SER A 141 -3.18 -17.58 8.07
CA SER A 141 -3.69 -18.45 7.01
C SER A 141 -2.65 -18.66 5.90
N PRO A 142 -2.64 -19.84 5.23
CA PRO A 142 -1.73 -20.07 4.09
C PRO A 142 -1.88 -19.02 2.98
N ALA A 143 -3.09 -18.47 2.81
CA ALA A 143 -3.36 -17.38 1.89
C ALA A 143 -2.66 -16.08 2.32
N SER A 144 -2.80 -15.67 3.59
CA SER A 144 -2.10 -14.50 4.16
C SER A 144 -0.59 -14.63 4.01
N VAL A 145 -0.02 -15.77 4.39
CA VAL A 145 1.44 -16.03 4.27
C VAL A 145 1.90 -15.96 2.81
N THR A 146 1.17 -16.59 1.89
CA THR A 146 1.50 -16.59 0.46
C THR A 146 1.42 -15.18 -0.12
N SER A 147 0.35 -14.44 0.19
CA SER A 147 0.16 -13.08 -0.30
C SER A 147 1.20 -12.11 0.28
N THR A 148 1.58 -12.24 1.56
CA THR A 148 2.67 -11.46 2.16
C THR A 148 4.00 -11.70 1.47
N ILE A 149 4.34 -12.95 1.15
CA ILE A 149 5.58 -13.27 0.44
C ILE A 149 5.56 -12.70 -0.98
N ILE A 150 4.42 -12.81 -1.68
CA ILE A 150 4.27 -12.22 -3.02
C ILE A 150 4.43 -10.70 -2.93
N SER A 151 3.71 -10.02 -2.03
CA SER A 151 3.78 -8.58 -1.84
C SER A 151 5.19 -8.09 -1.51
N LEU A 152 5.96 -8.83 -0.71
CA LEU A 152 7.37 -8.50 -0.45
C LEU A 152 8.21 -8.44 -1.74
N VAL A 153 8.02 -9.43 -2.62
CA VAL A 153 8.72 -9.48 -3.92
C VAL A 153 8.27 -8.33 -4.82
N GLN A 154 6.98 -7.99 -4.80
CA GLN A 154 6.44 -6.84 -5.52
C GLN A 154 7.01 -5.51 -5.02
N ASP A 155 7.12 -5.32 -3.71
CA ASP A 155 7.66 -4.09 -3.10
C ASP A 155 9.11 -3.88 -3.55
N ILE A 156 9.96 -4.92 -3.52
CA ILE A 156 11.34 -4.86 -4.04
C ILE A 156 11.36 -4.59 -5.56
N GLY A 157 10.53 -5.30 -6.32
CA GLY A 157 10.43 -5.12 -7.77
C GLY A 157 9.97 -3.71 -8.16
N SER A 158 9.05 -3.12 -7.39
CA SER A 158 8.54 -1.77 -7.62
C SER A 158 9.62 -0.70 -7.46
N ILE A 159 10.49 -0.84 -6.46
CA ILE A 159 11.64 0.04 -6.26
C ILE A 159 12.56 -0.03 -7.47
N LEU A 160 12.83 -1.23 -7.99
CA LEU A 160 13.67 -1.40 -9.18
C LEU A 160 13.04 -0.73 -10.41
N VAL A 161 11.73 -0.90 -10.63
CA VAL A 161 11.00 -0.22 -11.72
C VAL A 161 11.10 1.30 -11.55
N LEU A 162 10.84 1.83 -10.35
CA LEU A 162 10.91 3.26 -10.06
C LEU A 162 12.30 3.86 -10.31
N VAL A 163 13.37 3.15 -9.97
CA VAL A 163 14.75 3.57 -10.22
C VAL A 163 15.09 3.55 -11.70
N LEU A 164 14.53 2.60 -12.47
CA LEU A 164 14.76 2.49 -13.90
C LEU A 164 13.90 3.44 -14.75
N LEU A 165 12.79 3.95 -14.23
CA LEU A 165 11.88 4.85 -14.96
C LEU A 165 12.57 6.08 -15.57
N PRO A 166 13.44 6.83 -14.85
CA PRO A 166 14.14 7.99 -15.42
C PRO A 166 15.11 7.64 -16.56
N LEU A 167 15.57 6.39 -16.64
CA LEU A 167 16.45 5.92 -17.72
C LEU A 167 15.68 5.53 -18.98
N LEU A 168 14.36 5.35 -18.85
CA LEU A 168 13.46 4.97 -19.93
C LEU A 168 12.68 6.16 -20.52
N ALA A 169 12.67 7.30 -19.83
CA ALA A 169 12.03 8.56 -20.22
C ALA A 169 12.99 9.46 -21.02
#